data_AF-A0A969VA86-F1
#
_entry.id   AF-A0A969VA86-F1
#
_cell.length_a   1.000
_cell.length_b   1.000
_cell.length_c   1.000
_cell.angle_alpha   90.00
_cell.angle_beta   90.00
_cell.angle_gamma   90.00
#
_symmetry.space_group_name_H-M   'P 1'
#
loop_
_entity.id
_entity.type
_entity.pdbx_description
1 polymer ?
#
loop_
_entity_poly.entity_id
_entity_poly.type
_entity_poly.pdbx_seq_one_letter_code
_entity_poly.pdbx_strand_id
1 'polypeptide(L)'
;MVYLDVTINCQLPAVTIANGGDNIGIYLPLFASSDLPSLAVILAVFFLSIALWCYVAYLLTRQRAIANILTRYSQALVPFVLIGLGIFILIKISIN
;
A
#
# COMPACT_ATOMS: atom_id res chain seq x y z
N MET A 1 11.13 -11.66 -32.65
CA MET A 1 10.27 -12.13 -31.53
C MET A 1 10.93 -11.95 -30.15
N VAL A 2 12.24 -12.19 -29.96
CA VAL A 2 12.94 -11.97 -28.67
C VAL A 2 12.92 -10.51 -28.19
N TYR A 3 13.09 -9.53 -29.08
CA TYR A 3 13.04 -8.10 -28.71
C TYR A 3 11.66 -7.62 -28.26
N LEU A 4 10.58 -8.24 -28.77
CA LEU A 4 9.23 -7.89 -28.36
C LEU A 4 9.05 -8.32 -26.90
N ASP A 5 9.37 -9.57 -26.58
CA ASP A 5 9.26 -10.18 -25.25
C ASP A 5 10.01 -9.39 -24.15
N VAL A 6 11.26 -8.99 -24.43
CA VAL A 6 12.06 -8.15 -23.51
C VAL A 6 11.40 -6.78 -23.28
N THR A 7 10.84 -6.17 -24.34
CA THR A 7 10.17 -4.87 -24.21
C THR A 7 8.90 -4.95 -23.36
N ILE A 8 8.09 -6.00 -23.53
CA ILE A 8 6.86 -6.18 -22.73
C ILE A 8 7.18 -6.49 -21.27
N ASN A 9 8.24 -7.27 -21.02
CA ASN A 9 8.66 -7.65 -19.66
C ASN A 9 9.20 -6.44 -18.87
N CYS A 10 9.82 -5.45 -19.51
CA CYS A 10 10.23 -4.21 -18.83
C CYS A 10 9.07 -3.23 -18.60
N GLN A 11 8.03 -3.25 -19.45
CA GLN A 11 6.87 -2.37 -19.32
C GLN A 11 5.97 -2.74 -18.14
N LEU A 12 5.77 -4.03 -17.87
CA LEU A 12 4.88 -4.49 -16.78
C LEU A 12 5.31 -4.01 -15.38
N PRO A 13 6.60 -4.14 -14.96
CA PRO A 13 7.10 -3.56 -13.73
C PRO A 13 7.11 -2.03 -13.76
N ALA A 14 7.46 -1.43 -14.90
CA ALA A 14 7.51 0.03 -15.04
C ALA A 14 6.12 0.68 -14.84
N VAL A 15 5.06 0.06 -15.37
CA VAL A 15 3.67 0.52 -15.15
C VAL A 15 3.26 0.34 -13.69
N THR A 16 3.67 -0.74 -13.04
CA THR A 16 3.39 -0.97 -11.61
C THR A 16 4.10 0.06 -10.72
N ILE A 17 5.36 0.35 -11.01
CA ILE A 17 6.15 1.39 -10.32
C ILE A 17 5.60 2.78 -10.62
N ALA A 18 5.21 3.07 -11.87
CA ALA A 18 4.65 4.36 -12.23
C ALA A 18 3.31 4.61 -11.53
N ASN A 19 2.43 3.61 -11.45
CA ASN A 19 1.15 3.77 -10.74
C ASN A 19 1.33 3.89 -9.21
N GLY A 20 2.27 3.15 -8.62
CA GLY A 20 2.58 3.28 -7.18
C GLY A 20 3.33 4.57 -6.85
N GLY A 21 4.23 5.00 -7.74
CA GLY A 21 5.04 6.21 -7.64
C GLY A 21 4.26 7.48 -7.91
N ASP A 22 3.23 7.44 -8.77
CA ASP A 22 2.30 8.55 -9.00
C ASP A 22 1.58 8.94 -7.70
N ASN A 23 1.19 7.95 -6.89
CA ASN A 23 0.60 8.19 -5.57
C ASN A 23 1.59 8.91 -4.64
N ILE A 24 2.81 8.38 -4.49
CA ILE A 24 3.86 9.00 -3.65
C ILE A 24 4.23 10.40 -4.15
N GLY A 25 4.35 10.56 -5.47
CA GLY A 25 4.77 11.77 -6.16
C GLY A 25 3.75 12.91 -6.14
N ILE A 26 2.47 12.64 -5.84
CA ILE A 26 1.46 13.68 -5.60
C ILE A 26 1.49 14.16 -4.15
N TYR A 27 1.66 13.25 -3.17
CA TYR A 27 1.71 13.64 -1.76
C TYR A 27 3.04 14.28 -1.37
N LEU A 28 4.15 13.87 -1.99
CA LEU A 28 5.49 14.38 -1.69
C LEU A 28 5.68 15.89 -1.94
N PRO A 29 5.28 16.48 -3.09
CA PRO A 29 5.31 17.92 -3.30
C PRO A 29 4.24 18.66 -2.49
N LEU A 30 3.13 18.02 -2.12
CA LEU A 30 2.16 18.61 -1.18
C LEU A 30 2.79 18.87 0.19
N PHE A 31 3.66 17.95 0.63
CA PHE A 31 4.47 18.11 1.85
C PHE A 31 5.66 19.06 1.66
N ALA A 32 6.30 19.07 0.49
CA ALA A 32 7.40 19.99 0.18
C ALA A 32 6.93 21.45 -0.03
N SER A 33 5.66 21.65 -0.39
CA SER A 33 5.03 22.97 -0.53
C SER A 33 4.52 23.53 0.80
N SER A 34 4.45 22.71 1.84
CA SER A 34 4.01 23.08 3.19
C SER A 34 5.20 23.32 4.12
N ASP A 35 5.08 24.27 5.05
CA ASP A 35 6.14 24.67 5.98
C ASP A 35 6.79 23.47 6.70
N LEU A 36 8.13 23.49 6.84
CA LEU A 36 8.94 22.53 7.61
C LEU A 36 8.30 22.02 8.93
N PRO A 37 7.69 22.88 9.79
CA PRO A 37 6.96 22.42 10.98
C PRO A 37 5.76 21.53 10.70
N SER A 38 4.97 21.80 9.66
CA SER A 38 3.80 20.97 9.29
C SER A 38 4.23 19.59 8.82
N LEU A 39 5.32 19.51 8.05
CA LEU A 39 5.90 18.24 7.62
C LEU A 39 6.38 17.40 8.82
N ALA A 40 7.00 18.03 9.81
CA ALA A 40 7.44 17.36 11.04
C ALA A 40 6.25 16.79 11.85
N VAL A 41 5.14 17.54 11.96
CA VAL A 41 3.92 17.07 12.64
C VAL A 41 3.31 15.87 11.91
N ILE A 42 3.22 15.92 10.59
CA ILE A 42 2.67 14.83 9.78
C ILE A 42 3.50 13.56 9.95
N LEU A 43 4.83 13.66 9.83
CA LEU A 43 5.73 12.53 10.06
C LEU A 43 5.56 11.99 11.48
N ALA A 44 5.53 12.86 12.50
CA ALA A 44 5.37 12.44 13.89
C ALA A 44 4.08 11.65 14.12
N VAL A 45 2.94 12.14 13.61
CA VAL A 45 1.63 11.45 13.72
C VAL A 45 1.63 10.13 12.95
N PHE A 46 2.24 10.11 11.76
CA PHE A 46 2.33 8.91 10.93
C PHE A 46 3.18 7.83 11.62
N PHE A 47 4.34 8.19 12.15
CA PHE A 47 5.20 7.27 12.91
C PHE A 47 4.54 6.79 14.20
N LEU A 48 3.85 7.67 14.94
CA LEU A 48 3.08 7.30 16.13
C LEU A 48 1.98 6.29 15.80
N SER A 49 1.25 6.53 14.70
CA SER A 49 0.21 5.60 14.25
C SER A 49 0.82 4.26 13.87
N ILE A 50 1.89 4.22 13.08
CA ILE A 50 2.58 2.96 12.74
C ILE A 50 3.05 2.24 14.01
N ALA A 51 3.66 2.95 14.96
CA ALA A 51 4.14 2.37 16.20
C ALA A 51 2.99 1.76 17.01
N LEU A 52 1.85 2.47 17.11
CA LEU A 52 0.66 1.98 17.80
C LEU A 52 0.10 0.72 17.12
N TRP A 53 -0.08 0.75 15.81
CA TRP A 53 -0.59 -0.38 15.03
C TRP A 53 0.36 -1.59 15.10
N CYS A 54 1.66 -1.35 15.04
CA CYS A 54 2.68 -2.38 15.17
C CYS A 54 2.67 -2.98 16.59
N TYR A 55 2.49 -2.16 17.62
CA TYR A 55 2.35 -2.62 19.01
C TYR A 55 1.09 -3.48 19.20
N VAL A 56 -0.05 -3.06 18.63
CA VAL A 56 -1.29 -3.85 18.64
C VAL A 56 -1.08 -5.18 17.91
N ALA A 57 -0.51 -5.15 16.70
CA ALA A 57 -0.21 -6.36 15.95
C ALA A 57 0.77 -7.29 16.70
N TYR A 58 1.76 -6.74 17.38
CA TYR A 58 2.70 -7.48 18.22
C TYR A 58 1.97 -8.16 19.39
N LEU A 59 1.07 -7.46 20.07
CA LEU A 59 0.29 -8.04 21.17
C LEU A 59 -0.66 -9.14 20.68
N LEU A 60 -1.28 -8.96 19.52
CA LEU A 60 -2.15 -9.95 18.88
C LEU A 60 -1.37 -11.19 18.42
N THR A 61 -0.22 -11.01 17.78
CA THR A 61 0.63 -12.12 17.30
C THR A 61 1.33 -12.89 18.42
N ARG A 62 1.50 -12.27 19.59
CA ARG A 62 2.00 -12.94 20.80
C ARG A 62 1.05 -14.03 21.31
N GLN A 63 -0.22 -13.99 20.91
CA GLN A 63 -1.17 -15.09 21.08
C GLN A 63 -0.98 -16.11 19.95
N ARG A 64 -0.39 -17.26 20.26
CA ARG A 64 -0.10 -18.35 19.29
C ARG A 64 -1.32 -18.78 18.45
N ALA A 65 -2.52 -18.68 19.00
CA ALA A 65 -3.76 -18.97 18.29
C ALA A 65 -4.03 -17.98 17.13
N ILE A 66 -3.85 -16.67 17.38
CA ILE A 66 -4.09 -15.61 16.39
C ILE A 66 -2.98 -15.63 15.33
N ALA A 67 -1.73 -15.84 15.73
CA ALA A 67 -0.61 -15.91 14.80
C ALA A 67 -0.76 -17.04 13.76
N ASN A 68 -1.22 -18.23 14.17
CA ASN A 68 -1.46 -19.36 13.27
C ASN A 68 -2.65 -19.13 12.33
N ILE A 69 -3.72 -18.51 12.82
CA ILE A 69 -4.87 -18.16 11.97
C ILE A 69 -4.43 -17.11 10.95
N LEU A 70 -3.74 -16.06 11.39
CA LEU A 70 -3.32 -14.98 10.52
C LEU A 70 -2.35 -15.45 9.43
N THR A 71 -1.37 -16.28 9.76
CA THR A 71 -0.44 -16.83 8.75
C THR A 71 -1.12 -17.78 7.76
N ARG A 72 -2.12 -18.55 8.18
CA ARG A 72 -2.84 -19.49 7.30
C ARG A 72 -3.87 -18.81 6.41
N TYR A 73 -4.54 -17.76 6.90
CA TYR A 73 -5.57 -17.04 6.15
C TYR A 73 -5.02 -15.83 5.39
N SER A 74 -3.89 -15.22 5.78
CA SER A 74 -3.34 -14.05 5.09
C SER A 74 -3.06 -14.31 3.62
N GLN A 75 -2.55 -15.50 3.28
CA GLN A 75 -2.23 -15.88 1.90
C GLN A 75 -3.45 -15.88 0.99
N ALA A 76 -4.64 -16.20 1.50
CA ALA A 76 -5.88 -16.20 0.75
C ALA A 76 -6.66 -14.88 0.88
N LEU A 77 -6.59 -14.21 2.04
CA LEU A 77 -7.27 -12.95 2.31
C LEU A 77 -6.70 -11.79 1.51
N VAL A 78 -5.37 -11.71 1.39
CA VAL A 78 -4.70 -10.62 0.64
C VAL A 78 -5.19 -10.52 -0.81
N PRO A 79 -5.15 -11.59 -1.63
CA PRO A 79 -5.65 -11.50 -3.00
C PRO A 79 -7.16 -11.24 -3.06
N PHE A 80 -7.95 -11.78 -2.12
CA PHE A 80 -9.39 -11.53 -2.08
C PHE A 80 -9.72 -10.06 -1.81
N VAL A 81 -9.04 -9.44 -0.83
CA VAL A 81 -9.20 -8.02 -0.51
C VAL A 81 -8.76 -7.15 -1.69
N LEU A 82 -7.66 -7.50 -2.36
CA LEU A 82 -7.18 -6.79 -3.55
C LEU A 82 -8.20 -6.83 -4.70
N ILE A 83 -8.81 -7.99 -4.95
CA ILE A 83 -9.86 -8.13 -5.98
C ILE A 83 -11.09 -7.28 -5.60
N GLY A 84 -11.54 -7.36 -4.35
CA GLY A 84 -12.67 -6.56 -3.86
C GLY A 84 -12.40 -5.05 -3.96
N LEU A 85 -11.19 -4.61 -3.60
CA LEU A 85 -10.76 -3.23 -3.71
C LEU A 85 -10.68 -2.77 -5.18
N GLY A 86 -10.18 -3.62 -6.07
CA GLY A 86 -10.15 -3.35 -7.50
C GLY A 86 -11.56 -3.15 -8.08
N ILE A 87 -12.51 -4.01 -7.72
CA ILE A 87 -13.91 -3.87 -8.10
C ILE A 87 -14.51 -2.57 -7.52
N PHE A 88 -14.22 -2.26 -6.24
CA PHE A 88 -14.71 -1.05 -5.60
C PHE A 88 -14.24 0.22 -6.32
N ILE A 89 -12.96 0.28 -6.71
CA ILE A 89 -12.41 1.41 -7.47
C ILE A 89 -13.09 1.52 -8.85
N LEU A 90 -13.26 0.39 -9.57
CA LEU A 90 -13.93 0.38 -10.87
C LEU A 90 -15.38 0.87 -10.80
N ILE A 91 -16.11 0.45 -9.77
CA ILE A 91 -17.48 0.91 -9.54
C ILE A 91 -17.48 2.42 -9.26
N LYS A 92 -16.58 2.89 -8.39
CA LYS A 92 -16.46 4.32 -8.06
C LYS A 92 -16.11 5.16 -9.29
N ILE A 93 -15.26 4.66 -10.19
CA ILE A 93 -14.89 5.35 -11.43
C ILE A 93 -16.06 5.37 -12.44
N SER A 94 -16.86 4.30 -12.52
CA SER A 94 -17.95 4.16 -13.50
C SER A 94 -19.19 4.99 -13.15
N ILE A 95 -19.40 5.27 -11.86
CA ILE A 95 -20.54 6.04 -11.36
C ILE A 95 -20.25 7.57 -11.35
N ASN A 96 -19.00 8.00 -11.59
CA ASN A 96 -18.59 9.42 -11.64
C ASN A 96 -18.49 9.90 -13.09
#